data_AF-A0A833ARM2-F1
#
_entry.id   AF-A0A833ARM2-F1
#
_cell.length_a   1.000
_cell.length_b   1.000
_cell.length_c   1.000
_cell.angle_alpha   90.00
_cell.angle_beta   90.00
_cell.angle_gamma   90.00
#
_symmetry.space_group_name_H-M   'P 1'
#
loop_
_entity.id
_entity.type
_entity.pdbx_description
1 polymer ?
#
loop_
_entity_poly.entity_id
_entity_poly.type
_entity_poly.pdbx_seq_one_letter_code
_entity_poly.pdbx_strand_id
1 'polypeptide(L)'
;MKKLFKPASLLLYLLTILVFFFLGLLYAGLVDAGKGQGLAAGAIVLGYGVFAAFYALLAAIFAAYALRETKVKLLNKILGIALIVVFAIVVLRIVTKAASAANAPPVQQTQKLMGLGMVKPHFFENRCLYFYGQPNLQKSVSDHVPGDSLVFKKTEHGFAISYAPPWFAPAHMKMDYETLFLRMLSIHRDFVEVVVNEYTGQKAYLDRRKVNVTFWPNFLLSVNSVKPLDPQNNPVRIKPLAHASLVTSAYTFLKPVQVAHQWIKVALLDDKLKSAGTGWIMWQKDGELLIAYSLLS
;
A
#
# COMPACT_ATOMS: atom_id res chain seq x y z
N MET A 1 -34.62 39.92 -18.59
CA MET A 1 -34.14 39.51 -17.25
C MET A 1 -35.15 38.72 -16.43
N LYS A 2 -36.44 39.08 -16.35
CA LYS A 2 -37.45 38.36 -15.52
C LYS A 2 -37.57 36.84 -15.76
N LYS A 3 -37.22 36.34 -16.96
CA LYS A 3 -37.25 34.90 -17.28
C LYS A 3 -36.15 34.09 -16.58
N LEU A 4 -34.96 34.67 -16.36
CA LEU A 4 -33.79 33.95 -15.82
C LEU A 4 -33.95 33.56 -14.35
N PHE A 5 -34.77 34.31 -13.61
CA PHE A 5 -35.01 34.12 -12.17
C PHE A 5 -36.32 33.42 -11.87
N LYS A 6 -37.00 32.87 -12.89
CA LYS A 6 -38.18 32.04 -12.65
C LYS A 6 -37.75 30.77 -11.91
N PRO A 7 -38.59 30.23 -11.00
CA PRO A 7 -38.27 29.00 -10.28
C PRO A 7 -37.88 27.84 -11.19
N ALA A 8 -38.55 27.70 -12.35
CA ALA A 8 -38.23 26.66 -13.33
C ALA A 8 -36.83 26.81 -13.94
N SER A 9 -36.34 28.04 -14.14
CA SER A 9 -35.00 28.32 -14.66
C SER A 9 -33.93 28.09 -13.59
N LEU A 10 -34.21 28.47 -12.34
CA LEU A 10 -33.31 28.18 -11.21
C LEU A 10 -33.12 26.67 -11.00
N LEU A 11 -34.23 25.92 -11.09
CA LEU A 11 -34.18 24.45 -11.02
C LEU A 11 -33.38 23.86 -12.18
N LEU A 12 -33.47 24.44 -13.39
CA LEU A 12 -32.67 24.01 -14.53
C LEU A 12 -31.18 24.14 -14.26
N TYR A 13 -30.75 25.28 -13.71
CA TYR A 13 -29.33 25.52 -13.40
C TYR A 13 -28.81 24.51 -12.38
N LEU A 14 -29.56 24.30 -11.29
CA LEU A 14 -29.18 23.36 -10.23
C LEU A 14 -29.06 21.93 -10.77
N LEU A 15 -30.09 21.45 -11.48
CA LEU A 15 -30.08 20.10 -12.04
C LEU A 15 -28.97 19.92 -13.07
N THR A 16 -28.71 20.92 -13.91
CA THR A 16 -27.63 20.86 -14.90
C THR A 16 -26.26 20.77 -14.23
N ILE A 17 -25.98 21.59 -13.22
CA ILE A 17 -24.73 21.53 -12.45
C ILE A 17 -24.52 20.12 -11.88
N LEU A 18 -25.52 19.58 -11.19
CA LEU A 18 -25.40 18.27 -10.53
C LEU A 18 -25.17 17.15 -11.53
N VAL A 19 -26.00 17.07 -12.58
CA VAL A 19 -25.91 16.00 -13.59
C VAL A 19 -24.55 16.03 -14.29
N PHE A 20 -24.12 17.20 -14.78
CA PHE A 20 -22.88 17.32 -15.54
C PHE A 20 -21.63 17.23 -14.67
N PHE A 21 -21.70 17.58 -13.38
CA PHE A 21 -20.62 17.31 -12.43
C PHE A 21 -20.35 15.81 -12.32
N PHE A 22 -21.37 15.00 -12.06
CA PHE A 22 -21.20 13.55 -11.95
C PHE A 22 -20.85 12.89 -13.29
N LEU A 23 -21.39 13.36 -14.41
CA LEU A 23 -20.96 12.90 -15.74
C LEU A 23 -19.47 13.21 -15.98
N GLY A 24 -18.99 14.39 -15.58
CA GLY A 24 -17.56 14.74 -15.64
C GLY A 24 -16.68 13.82 -14.80
N LEU A 25 -17.11 13.48 -13.57
CA LEU A 25 -16.42 12.50 -12.73
C LEU A 25 -16.38 11.11 -13.38
N LEU A 26 -17.50 10.66 -13.97
CA LEU A 26 -17.58 9.37 -14.65
C LEU A 26 -16.68 9.34 -15.89
N TYR A 27 -16.68 10.42 -16.68
CA TYR A 27 -15.81 10.57 -17.85
C TYR A 27 -14.33 10.54 -17.48
N ALA A 28 -13.92 11.26 -16.43
CA ALA A 28 -12.54 11.23 -15.93
C ALA A 28 -12.10 9.81 -15.54
N GLY A 29 -13.02 9.02 -14.97
CA GLY A 29 -12.79 7.62 -14.68
C GLY A 29 -12.76 6.68 -15.90
N LEU A 30 -13.36 7.07 -17.03
CA LEU A 30 -13.30 6.31 -18.28
C LEU A 30 -11.99 6.54 -19.04
N VAL A 31 -11.46 7.76 -18.97
CA VAL A 31 -10.19 8.13 -19.64
C VAL A 31 -8.96 7.94 -18.75
N ASP A 32 -9.11 7.29 -17.59
CA ASP A 32 -8.04 7.06 -16.62
C ASP A 32 -7.29 8.35 -16.20
N ALA A 33 -7.98 9.50 -16.14
CA ALA A 33 -7.36 10.83 -15.97
C ALA A 33 -6.48 10.97 -14.71
N GLY A 34 -6.77 10.21 -13.64
CA GLY A 34 -6.01 10.23 -12.39
C GLY A 34 -4.95 9.13 -12.27
N LYS A 35 -4.80 8.25 -13.27
CA LYS A 35 -3.95 7.06 -13.15
C LYS A 35 -2.47 7.45 -13.09
N GLY A 36 -1.77 6.94 -12.08
CA GLY A 36 -0.34 7.20 -11.87
C GLY A 36 -0.01 8.57 -11.24
N GLN A 37 -1.01 9.39 -10.92
CA GLN A 37 -0.81 10.75 -10.39
C GLN A 37 -0.80 10.83 -8.85
N GLY A 38 -0.80 9.69 -8.16
CA GLY A 38 -0.73 9.63 -6.69
C GLY A 38 -1.84 10.44 -6.01
N LEU A 39 -1.47 11.29 -5.04
CA LEU A 39 -2.40 12.15 -4.30
C LEU A 39 -3.12 13.18 -5.19
N ALA A 40 -2.52 13.58 -6.32
CA ALA A 40 -3.14 14.54 -7.23
C ALA A 40 -4.30 13.93 -8.05
N ALA A 41 -4.39 12.60 -8.11
CA ALA A 41 -5.43 11.90 -8.86
C ALA A 41 -6.85 12.36 -8.47
N GLY A 42 -7.10 12.55 -7.18
CA GLY A 42 -8.41 13.00 -6.67
C GLY A 42 -8.75 14.41 -7.15
N ALA A 43 -7.78 15.33 -7.09
CA ALA A 43 -7.96 16.72 -7.53
C ALA A 43 -8.19 16.79 -9.06
N ILE A 44 -7.47 15.98 -9.84
CA ILE A 44 -7.64 15.91 -11.30
C ILE A 44 -9.07 15.44 -11.64
N VAL A 45 -9.51 14.32 -11.05
CA VAL A 45 -10.86 13.78 -11.30
C VAL A 45 -11.94 14.79 -10.87
N LEU A 46 -11.78 15.43 -9.71
CA LEU A 46 -12.69 16.48 -9.25
C LEU A 46 -12.72 17.68 -10.20
N GLY A 47 -11.57 18.07 -10.75
CA GLY A 47 -11.44 19.13 -11.75
C GLY A 47 -12.30 18.87 -12.98
N TYR A 48 -12.29 17.64 -13.53
CA TYR A 48 -13.17 17.28 -14.65
C TYR A 48 -14.65 17.47 -14.33
N GLY A 49 -15.07 17.11 -13.12
CA GLY A 49 -16.44 17.36 -12.65
C GLY A 49 -16.78 18.86 -12.63
N VAL A 50 -15.89 19.68 -12.05
CA VAL A 50 -16.09 21.13 -11.94
C VAL A 50 -16.14 21.80 -13.31
N PHE A 51 -15.21 21.49 -14.22
CA PHE A 51 -15.20 22.07 -15.57
C PHE A 51 -16.44 21.68 -16.37
N ALA A 52 -16.86 20.41 -16.32
CA ALA A 52 -18.08 19.98 -16.99
C ALA A 52 -19.33 20.71 -16.47
N ALA A 53 -19.45 20.86 -15.16
CA ALA A 53 -20.56 21.59 -14.53
C ALA A 53 -20.56 23.08 -14.91
N PHE A 54 -19.39 23.71 -14.96
CA PHE A 54 -19.24 25.12 -15.34
C PHE A 54 -19.71 25.38 -16.78
N TYR A 55 -19.23 24.61 -17.76
CA TYR A 55 -19.67 24.78 -19.15
C TYR A 55 -21.16 24.45 -19.34
N ALA A 56 -21.67 23.43 -18.64
CA ALA A 56 -23.08 23.09 -18.69
C ALA A 56 -23.98 24.17 -18.08
N LEU A 57 -23.53 24.84 -17.01
CA LEU A 57 -24.24 25.98 -16.43
C LEU A 57 -24.37 27.14 -17.42
N LEU A 58 -23.28 27.49 -18.12
CA LEU A 58 -23.31 28.52 -19.16
C LEU A 58 -24.33 28.19 -20.27
N ALA A 59 -24.34 26.94 -20.73
CA ALA A 59 -25.31 26.46 -21.71
C ALA A 59 -26.76 26.53 -21.16
N ALA A 60 -26.97 26.19 -19.89
CA ALA A 60 -28.29 26.25 -19.25
C ALA A 60 -28.81 27.68 -19.11
N ILE A 61 -27.95 28.66 -18.80
CA ILE A 61 -28.31 30.09 -18.75
C ILE A 61 -28.78 30.55 -20.14
N PHE A 62 -28.04 30.20 -21.19
CA PHE A 62 -28.43 30.52 -22.56
C PHE A 62 -29.75 29.84 -22.97
N ALA A 63 -29.91 28.56 -22.64
CA ALA A 63 -31.14 27.81 -22.90
C ALA A 63 -32.35 28.40 -22.15
N ALA A 64 -32.19 28.81 -20.89
CA ALA A 64 -33.25 29.45 -20.10
C ALA A 64 -33.65 30.82 -20.66
N TYR A 65 -32.71 31.53 -21.31
CA TYR A 65 -33.01 32.78 -22.01
C TYR A 65 -33.77 32.54 -23.32
N ALA A 66 -33.33 31.57 -24.13
CA ALA A 66 -33.83 31.34 -25.48
C ALA A 66 -35.14 30.52 -25.53
N LEU A 67 -35.35 29.60 -24.59
CA LEU A 67 -36.46 28.65 -24.65
C LEU A 67 -37.75 29.18 -24.01
N ARG A 68 -38.88 28.64 -24.48
CA ARG A 68 -40.20 28.84 -23.84
C ARG A 68 -40.27 28.04 -22.53
N GLU A 69 -41.05 28.53 -21.57
CA GLU A 69 -41.17 27.94 -20.23
C GLU A 69 -41.58 26.45 -20.26
N THR A 70 -42.45 26.06 -21.19
CA THR A 70 -42.87 24.66 -21.37
C THR A 70 -41.69 23.75 -21.72
N LYS A 71 -40.76 24.22 -22.56
CA LYS A 71 -39.54 23.47 -22.92
C LYS A 71 -38.56 23.40 -21.76
N VAL A 72 -38.43 24.47 -20.96
CA VAL A 72 -37.61 24.47 -19.74
C VAL A 72 -38.13 23.44 -18.73
N LYS A 73 -39.46 23.38 -18.52
CA LYS A 73 -40.08 22.37 -17.64
C LYS A 73 -39.85 20.93 -18.14
N LEU A 74 -39.90 20.71 -19.45
CA LEU A 74 -39.59 19.42 -20.05
C LEU A 74 -38.12 19.04 -19.80
N LEU A 75 -37.18 19.99 -20.00
CA LEU A 75 -35.76 19.76 -19.80
C LEU A 75 -35.44 19.43 -18.33
N ASN A 76 -36.10 20.10 -17.37
CA ASN A 76 -35.97 19.76 -15.95
C ASN A 76 -36.41 18.33 -15.64
N LYS A 77 -37.51 17.85 -16.25
CA LYS A 77 -37.94 16.46 -16.08
C LYS A 77 -36.90 15.48 -16.60
N ILE A 78 -36.35 15.74 -17.79
CA ILE A 78 -35.31 14.90 -18.39
C ILE A 78 -34.05 14.89 -17.51
N LEU A 79 -33.58 16.04 -17.06
CA LEU A 79 -32.40 16.14 -16.17
C LEU A 79 -32.65 15.50 -14.80
N GLY A 80 -33.87 15.59 -14.26
CA GLY A 80 -34.24 14.90 -13.02
C GLY A 80 -34.13 13.38 -13.15
N ILE A 81 -34.61 12.81 -14.25
CA ILE A 81 -34.46 11.37 -14.55
C ILE A 81 -32.98 11.01 -14.73
N ALA A 82 -32.24 11.81 -15.48
CA ALA A 82 -30.81 11.61 -15.70
C ALA A 82 -30.00 11.62 -14.38
N LEU A 83 -30.35 12.53 -13.45
CA LEU A 83 -29.70 12.61 -12.14
C LEU A 83 -29.90 11.32 -11.34
N ILE A 84 -31.12 10.77 -11.32
CA ILE A 84 -31.42 9.51 -10.64
C ILE A 84 -30.59 8.37 -11.24
N VAL A 85 -30.53 8.28 -12.57
CA VAL A 85 -29.76 7.24 -13.27
C VAL A 85 -28.26 7.35 -12.96
N VAL A 86 -27.70 8.55 -13.06
CA VAL A 86 -26.27 8.79 -12.77
C VAL A 86 -25.95 8.49 -11.31
N PHE A 87 -26.82 8.90 -10.38
CA PHE A 87 -26.65 8.60 -8.96
C PHE A 87 -26.68 7.09 -8.70
N ALA A 88 -27.63 6.36 -9.31
CA ALA A 88 -27.69 4.90 -9.20
C ALA A 88 -26.42 4.23 -9.73
N ILE A 89 -25.87 4.70 -10.86
CA ILE A 89 -24.60 4.19 -11.41
C ILE A 89 -23.44 4.44 -10.44
N VAL A 90 -23.35 5.64 -9.85
CA VAL A 90 -22.30 5.98 -8.89
C VAL A 90 -22.38 5.10 -7.64
N VAL A 91 -23.59 4.95 -7.07
CA VAL A 91 -23.82 4.08 -5.91
C VAL A 91 -23.47 2.63 -6.23
N LEU A 92 -23.93 2.10 -7.37
CA LEU A 92 -23.59 0.74 -7.80
C LEU A 92 -22.08 0.56 -7.96
N ARG A 93 -21.37 1.54 -8.52
CA ARG A 93 -19.90 1.50 -8.61
C ARG A 93 -19.21 1.49 -7.24
N ILE A 94 -19.71 2.26 -6.27
CA ILE A 94 -19.14 2.29 -4.92
C ILE A 94 -19.38 0.94 -4.22
N VAL A 95 -20.61 0.42 -4.29
CA VAL A 95 -20.98 -0.86 -3.67
C VAL A 95 -20.24 -2.03 -4.31
N THR A 96 -20.18 -2.09 -5.65
CA THR A 96 -19.44 -3.14 -6.36
C THR A 96 -17.94 -3.08 -6.07
N LYS A 97 -17.33 -1.90 -6.02
CA LYS A 97 -15.92 -1.77 -5.62
C LYS A 97 -15.68 -2.20 -4.16
N ALA A 98 -16.59 -1.87 -3.24
CA ALA A 98 -16.50 -2.31 -1.86
C ALA A 98 -16.64 -3.84 -1.73
N ALA A 99 -17.58 -4.44 -2.47
CA ALA A 99 -17.77 -5.89 -2.51
C ALA A 99 -16.61 -6.62 -3.19
N SER A 100 -16.05 -6.07 -4.27
CA SER A 100 -14.85 -6.62 -4.93
C SER A 100 -13.58 -6.46 -4.08
N ALA A 101 -13.49 -5.45 -3.21
CA ALA A 101 -12.41 -5.34 -2.24
C ALA A 101 -12.54 -6.39 -1.12
N ALA A 102 -13.77 -6.77 -0.75
CA ALA A 102 -14.03 -7.81 0.26
C ALA A 102 -13.89 -9.24 -0.29
N ASN A 103 -14.20 -9.45 -1.59
CA ASN A 103 -14.15 -10.74 -2.27
C ASN A 103 -13.03 -10.84 -3.32
N ALA A 104 -12.00 -10.00 -3.22
CA ALA A 104 -10.87 -10.09 -4.12
C ALA A 104 -10.29 -11.52 -4.02
N PRO A 105 -10.18 -12.27 -5.15
CA PRO A 105 -9.41 -13.51 -5.13
C PRO A 105 -8.02 -13.19 -4.55
N PRO A 106 -7.36 -14.14 -3.85
CA PRO A 106 -6.02 -13.91 -3.35
C PRO A 106 -5.20 -13.39 -4.53
N VAL A 107 -4.70 -12.15 -4.39
CA VAL A 107 -3.87 -11.48 -5.37
C VAL A 107 -2.88 -12.54 -5.86
N GLN A 108 -2.91 -12.84 -7.17
CA GLN A 108 -1.94 -13.75 -7.77
C GLN A 108 -0.57 -13.33 -7.23
N GLN A 109 0.03 -14.19 -6.41
CA GLN A 109 1.33 -13.94 -5.80
C GLN A 109 2.30 -13.74 -6.95
N THR A 110 2.50 -12.49 -7.33
CA THR A 110 3.66 -12.08 -8.09
C THR A 110 4.80 -12.59 -7.25
N GLN A 111 5.56 -13.57 -7.76
CA GLN A 111 6.65 -14.27 -7.07
C GLN A 111 7.21 -13.36 -6.00
N LYS A 112 6.94 -13.69 -4.73
CA LYS A 112 7.22 -12.80 -3.60
C LYS A 112 8.74 -12.76 -3.44
N LEU A 113 9.39 -11.93 -4.25
CA LEU A 113 10.83 -11.72 -4.25
C LEU A 113 11.24 -11.48 -2.81
N MET A 114 12.09 -12.35 -2.27
CA MET A 114 12.49 -12.29 -0.86
C MET A 114 13.04 -10.91 -0.48
N GLY A 115 13.59 -10.18 -1.46
CA GLY A 115 14.26 -8.91 -1.24
C GLY A 115 15.64 -9.12 -0.62
N LEU A 116 16.34 -8.03 -0.35
CA LEU A 116 17.69 -8.05 0.20
C LEU A 116 17.71 -8.11 1.74
N GLY A 117 16.60 -7.75 2.38
CA GLY A 117 16.47 -7.75 3.84
C GLY A 117 15.32 -6.89 4.32
N MET A 118 15.52 -6.25 5.47
CA MET A 118 14.55 -5.40 6.15
C MET A 118 15.08 -3.99 6.35
N VAL A 119 14.16 -3.04 6.39
CA VAL A 119 14.41 -1.63 6.68
C VAL A 119 13.57 -1.24 7.89
N LYS A 120 14.21 -0.65 8.91
CA LYS A 120 13.55 -0.09 10.09
C LYS A 120 13.72 1.44 10.10
N PRO A 121 12.66 2.24 10.16
CA PRO A 121 12.81 3.69 10.25
C PRO A 121 13.49 4.13 11.55
N HIS A 122 14.28 5.20 11.50
CA HIS A 122 14.87 5.85 12.68
C HIS A 122 13.85 6.77 13.36
N PHE A 123 12.72 6.24 13.80
CA PHE A 123 11.63 7.06 14.35
C PHE A 123 11.94 7.69 15.73
N PHE A 124 13.06 7.31 16.37
CA PHE A 124 13.58 7.97 17.58
C PHE A 124 14.13 9.38 17.28
N GLU A 125 14.79 9.53 16.14
CA GLU A 125 15.45 10.78 15.72
C GLU A 125 14.61 11.54 14.68
N ASN A 126 13.88 10.81 13.85
CA ASN A 126 13.11 11.35 12.74
C ASN A 126 11.62 11.18 12.99
N ARG A 127 10.92 12.28 13.27
CA ARG A 127 9.45 12.28 13.41
C ARG A 127 8.70 12.02 12.12
N CYS A 128 9.36 12.17 10.97
CA CYS A 128 8.73 12.02 9.66
C CYS A 128 9.64 11.22 8.72
N LEU A 129 9.07 10.16 8.13
CA LEU A 129 9.68 9.38 7.07
C LEU A 129 8.91 9.61 5.78
N TYR A 130 9.56 10.17 4.77
CA TYR A 130 8.94 10.43 3.48
C TYR A 130 9.00 9.24 2.54
N PHE A 131 7.94 9.08 1.74
CA PHE A 131 7.85 8.14 0.64
C PHE A 131 8.03 8.86 -0.69
N TYR A 132 8.95 8.36 -1.52
CA TYR A 132 9.20 8.86 -2.87
C TYR A 132 8.72 7.82 -3.90
N GLY A 133 8.11 8.27 -4.99
CA GLY A 133 7.56 7.38 -6.02
C GLY A 133 8.65 6.76 -6.90
N GLN A 134 9.12 7.50 -7.89
CA GLN A 134 10.22 7.09 -8.78
C GLN A 134 11.26 8.22 -8.85
N PRO A 135 12.17 8.31 -7.87
CA PRO A 135 13.20 9.34 -7.87
C PRO A 135 14.24 9.09 -8.97
N ASN A 136 14.86 10.15 -9.46
CA ASN A 136 16.09 10.06 -10.22
C ASN A 136 17.24 9.69 -9.27
N LEU A 137 17.70 8.45 -9.35
CA LEU A 137 18.71 7.86 -8.46
C LEU A 137 20.12 8.47 -8.58
N GLN A 138 20.35 9.33 -9.59
CA GLN A 138 21.59 10.09 -9.77
C GLN A 138 21.57 11.43 -9.03
N LYS A 139 20.39 11.89 -8.60
CA LYS A 139 20.21 13.15 -7.86
C LYS A 139 20.03 12.88 -6.37
N SER A 140 20.25 13.91 -5.56
CA SER A 140 20.11 13.74 -4.12
C SER A 140 18.65 13.72 -3.69
N VAL A 141 18.38 13.21 -2.49
CA VAL A 141 17.02 13.19 -1.90
C VAL A 141 16.41 14.59 -1.86
N SER A 142 17.20 15.64 -1.62
CA SER A 142 16.74 17.03 -1.57
C SER A 142 16.16 17.54 -2.89
N ASP A 143 16.50 16.90 -4.01
CA ASP A 143 16.06 17.31 -5.35
C ASP A 143 14.69 16.70 -5.72
N HIS A 144 14.06 15.99 -4.79
CA HIS A 144 12.82 15.27 -5.01
C HIS A 144 11.72 15.75 -4.06
N VAL A 145 10.50 15.82 -4.58
CA VAL A 145 9.32 16.10 -3.77
C VAL A 145 8.76 14.77 -3.25
N PRO A 146 8.53 14.64 -1.93
CA PRO A 146 7.92 13.44 -1.38
C PRO A 146 6.47 13.31 -1.83
N GLY A 147 6.06 12.08 -2.14
CA GLY A 147 4.68 11.78 -2.54
C GLY A 147 3.76 11.55 -1.35
N ASP A 148 4.29 11.05 -0.24
CA ASP A 148 3.54 10.79 0.99
C ASP A 148 4.51 10.64 2.20
N SER A 149 4.01 10.34 3.40
CA SER A 149 4.84 10.19 4.59
C SER A 149 4.27 9.27 5.68
N LEU A 150 5.14 8.80 6.57
CA LEU A 150 4.75 8.35 7.91
C LEU A 150 5.17 9.42 8.91
N VAL A 151 4.27 9.73 9.85
CA VAL A 151 4.57 10.64 10.95
C VAL A 151 4.48 9.88 12.27
N PHE A 152 5.53 10.01 13.08
CA PHE A 152 5.69 9.40 14.38
C PHE A 152 5.53 10.45 15.48
N LYS A 153 4.88 10.05 16.58
CA LYS A 153 4.70 10.85 17.78
C LYS A 153 5.19 10.05 18.98
N LYS A 154 5.98 10.71 19.84
CA LYS A 154 6.36 10.16 21.14
C LYS A 154 5.15 10.19 22.08
N THR A 155 4.89 9.08 22.76
CA THR A 155 3.86 8.89 23.78
C THR A 155 4.52 8.61 25.12
N GLU A 156 3.73 8.52 26.20
CA GLU A 156 4.25 8.15 27.53
C GLU A 156 4.85 6.73 27.55
N HIS A 157 4.36 5.84 26.70
CA HIS A 157 4.75 4.44 26.64
C HIS A 157 5.67 4.08 25.45
N GLY A 158 6.16 5.07 24.70
CA GLY A 158 7.05 4.83 23.55
C GLY A 158 6.73 5.72 22.34
N PHE A 159 6.53 5.09 21.18
CA PHE A 159 6.24 5.77 19.92
C PHE A 159 4.98 5.21 19.27
N ALA A 160 4.19 6.12 18.69
CA ALA A 160 3.01 5.79 17.89
C ALA A 160 3.09 6.43 16.51
N ILE A 161 2.39 5.86 15.55
CA ILE A 161 2.19 6.47 14.24
C ILE A 161 1.00 7.44 14.36
N SER A 162 1.25 8.74 14.20
CA SER A 162 0.21 9.76 14.18
C SER A 162 -0.42 9.93 12.81
N TYR A 163 0.33 9.59 11.75
CA TYR A 163 -0.17 9.58 10.38
C TYR A 163 0.48 8.44 9.60
N ALA A 164 -0.36 7.67 8.91
CA ALA A 164 0.05 6.73 7.88
C ALA A 164 -0.88 6.89 6.69
N PRO A 165 -0.38 6.71 5.46
CA PRO A 165 -1.23 6.66 4.29
C PRO A 165 -2.22 5.48 4.41
N PRO A 166 -3.48 5.61 3.93
CA PRO A 166 -4.47 4.52 4.04
C PRO A 166 -4.06 3.21 3.36
N TRP A 167 -3.11 3.27 2.44
CA TRP A 167 -2.55 2.13 1.72
C TRP A 167 -1.34 1.50 2.42
N PHE A 168 -0.87 2.01 3.55
CA PHE A 168 0.35 1.53 4.19
C PHE A 168 0.10 0.20 4.94
N ALA A 169 0.79 -0.86 4.52
CA ALA A 169 0.69 -2.20 5.10
C ALA A 169 2.08 -2.88 5.10
N PRO A 170 2.92 -2.59 6.09
CA PRO A 170 4.32 -3.03 6.12
C PRO A 170 4.47 -4.53 6.40
N ALA A 171 5.70 -5.05 6.29
CA ALA A 171 5.99 -6.45 6.59
C ALA A 171 5.76 -6.80 8.07
N HIS A 172 6.13 -5.90 8.97
CA HIS A 172 5.84 -6.03 10.40
C HIS A 172 5.51 -4.66 10.99
N MET A 173 4.47 -4.60 11.82
CA MET A 173 4.10 -3.41 12.56
C MET A 173 3.50 -3.78 13.92
N LYS A 174 4.28 -3.48 14.97
CA LYS A 174 3.91 -3.59 16.38
C LYS A 174 4.58 -2.45 17.12
N MET A 175 3.91 -1.29 17.15
CA MET A 175 4.48 -0.05 17.68
C MET A 175 4.67 -0.08 19.21
N ASP A 176 3.85 -0.88 19.90
CA ASP A 176 3.99 -1.25 21.30
C ASP A 176 5.32 -1.98 21.61
N TYR A 177 5.89 -2.67 20.62
CA TYR A 177 7.21 -3.28 20.67
C TYR A 177 8.25 -2.49 19.84
N GLU A 178 7.96 -1.23 19.50
CA GLU A 178 8.82 -0.36 18.67
C GLU A 178 9.32 -1.07 17.40
N THR A 179 8.45 -1.89 16.82
CA THR A 179 8.75 -2.77 15.69
C THR A 179 8.01 -2.28 14.47
N LEU A 180 8.77 -1.81 13.49
CA LEU A 180 8.28 -1.45 12.17
C LEU A 180 9.33 -1.84 11.15
N PHE A 181 9.02 -2.85 10.33
CA PHE A 181 9.92 -3.35 9.29
C PHE A 181 9.26 -3.31 7.92
N LEU A 182 10.02 -2.83 6.95
CA LEU A 182 9.69 -2.80 5.53
C LEU A 182 10.63 -3.74 4.80
N ARG A 183 10.11 -4.55 3.86
CA ARG A 183 10.95 -5.43 3.05
C ARG A 183 11.73 -4.59 2.03
N MET A 184 13.04 -4.76 2.02
CA MET A 184 13.96 -4.05 1.12
C MET A 184 14.10 -4.78 -0.20
N LEU A 185 13.95 -4.07 -1.32
CA LEU A 185 14.11 -4.62 -2.67
C LEU A 185 15.48 -4.27 -3.26
N SER A 186 15.89 -3.02 -3.13
CA SER A 186 17.16 -2.54 -3.69
C SER A 186 17.74 -1.41 -2.82
N ILE A 187 19.06 -1.21 -2.92
CA ILE A 187 19.78 -0.15 -2.23
C ILE A 187 20.54 0.71 -3.24
N HIS A 188 20.45 2.01 -3.06
CA HIS A 188 21.17 3.01 -3.84
C HIS A 188 22.02 3.89 -2.91
N ARG A 189 22.69 4.88 -3.51
CA ARG A 189 23.54 5.83 -2.77
C ARG A 189 22.72 6.55 -1.69
N ASP A 190 21.63 7.18 -2.12
CA ASP A 190 20.82 8.08 -1.29
C ASP A 190 19.45 7.49 -0.93
N PHE A 191 19.01 6.46 -1.65
CA PHE A 191 17.70 5.85 -1.49
C PHE A 191 17.77 4.36 -1.16
N VAL A 192 16.71 3.87 -0.52
CA VAL A 192 16.39 2.45 -0.44
C VAL A 192 14.99 2.21 -0.99
N GLU A 193 14.85 1.23 -1.88
CA GLU A 193 13.54 0.81 -2.40
C GLU A 193 12.96 -0.26 -1.47
N VAL A 194 11.71 -0.06 -1.06
CA VAL A 194 11.03 -0.96 -0.13
C VAL A 194 9.61 -1.27 -0.59
N VAL A 195 9.07 -2.39 -0.11
CA VAL A 195 7.64 -2.69 -0.17
C VAL A 195 6.96 -1.98 1.00
N VAL A 196 6.01 -1.10 0.68
CA VAL A 196 5.23 -0.34 1.65
C VAL A 196 3.81 -0.88 1.85
N ASN A 197 3.38 -1.79 0.97
CA ASN A 197 2.16 -2.58 1.14
C ASN A 197 2.42 -4.03 0.69
N GLU A 198 2.47 -4.96 1.64
CA GLU A 198 2.71 -6.39 1.38
C GLU A 198 1.54 -7.10 0.69
N TYR A 199 0.32 -6.56 0.75
CA TYR A 199 -0.86 -7.13 0.10
C TYR A 199 -0.95 -6.74 -1.37
N THR A 200 -0.63 -5.48 -1.71
CA THR A 200 -0.69 -4.97 -3.08
C THR A 200 0.65 -5.02 -3.81
N GLY A 201 1.76 -5.22 -3.08
CA GLY A 201 3.11 -5.13 -3.62
C GLY A 201 3.55 -3.70 -3.92
N GLN A 202 2.84 -2.68 -3.42
CA GLN A 202 3.19 -1.28 -3.63
C GLN A 202 4.59 -1.00 -3.08
N LYS A 203 5.37 -0.27 -3.88
CA LYS A 203 6.75 0.10 -3.59
C LYS A 203 6.90 1.59 -3.38
N ALA A 204 7.91 1.97 -2.62
CA ALA A 204 8.36 3.35 -2.50
C ALA A 204 9.86 3.39 -2.25
N TYR A 205 10.45 4.55 -2.51
CA TYR A 205 11.82 4.86 -2.12
C TYR A 205 11.81 5.65 -0.81
N LEU A 206 12.79 5.41 0.04
CA LEU A 206 13.02 6.11 1.30
C LEU A 206 14.41 6.74 1.29
N ASP A 207 14.59 7.84 2.02
CA ASP A 207 15.93 8.37 2.31
C ASP A 207 16.72 7.34 3.13
N ARG A 208 17.81 6.82 2.57
CA ARG A 208 18.64 5.80 3.20
C ARG A 208 19.22 6.28 4.54
N ARG A 209 19.43 7.58 4.72
CA ARG A 209 20.01 8.17 5.93
C ARG A 209 19.03 8.20 7.10
N LYS A 210 17.73 8.00 6.84
CA LYS A 210 16.65 8.04 7.86
C LYS A 210 16.20 6.65 8.33
N VAL A 211 16.92 5.61 7.91
CA VAL A 211 16.53 4.22 8.16
C VAL A 211 17.73 3.34 8.48
N ASN A 212 17.48 2.29 9.26
CA ASN A 212 18.41 1.19 9.46
C ASN A 212 18.14 0.12 8.41
N VAL A 213 19.18 -0.20 7.63
CA VAL A 213 19.15 -1.31 6.68
C VAL A 213 19.76 -2.54 7.34
N THR A 214 19.01 -3.65 7.34
CA THR A 214 19.45 -4.93 7.86
C THR A 214 19.25 -6.02 6.81
N PHE A 215 20.34 -6.54 6.24
CA PHE A 215 20.28 -7.66 5.29
C PHE A 215 19.77 -8.94 5.97
N TRP A 216 19.21 -9.85 5.17
CA TRP A 216 18.63 -11.10 5.67
C TRP A 216 19.51 -11.88 6.65
N PRO A 217 20.82 -12.09 6.43
CA PRO A 217 21.65 -12.82 7.39
C PRO A 217 21.63 -12.19 8.79
N ASN A 218 21.79 -10.88 8.87
CA ASN A 218 21.80 -10.15 10.15
C ASN A 218 20.40 -10.10 10.75
N PHE A 219 19.36 -9.94 9.92
CA PHE A 219 17.98 -9.92 10.39
C PHE A 219 17.58 -11.28 10.97
N LEU A 220 17.89 -12.38 10.30
CA LEU A 220 17.59 -13.74 10.76
C LEU A 220 18.32 -14.10 12.05
N LEU A 221 19.50 -13.53 12.31
CA LEU A 221 20.17 -13.71 13.61
C LEU A 221 19.52 -12.90 14.74
N SER A 222 18.68 -11.91 14.41
CA SER A 222 17.96 -11.10 15.41
C SER A 222 16.57 -11.64 15.78
N VAL A 223 16.03 -12.60 15.02
CA VAL A 223 14.70 -13.17 15.29
C VAL A 223 14.76 -14.19 16.44
N ASN A 224 13.63 -14.42 17.09
CA ASN A 224 13.53 -15.37 18.21
C ASN A 224 13.70 -16.82 17.74
N SER A 225 12.98 -17.19 16.68
CA SER A 225 12.99 -18.55 16.14
C SER A 225 12.70 -18.59 14.64
N VAL A 226 13.12 -19.68 14.00
CA VAL A 226 12.85 -19.99 12.60
C VAL A 226 12.20 -21.36 12.46
N LYS A 227 11.46 -21.59 11.39
CA LYS A 227 10.87 -22.89 11.06
C LYS A 227 10.93 -23.12 9.56
N PRO A 228 11.26 -24.31 9.06
CA PRO A 228 11.11 -24.63 7.64
C PRO A 228 9.65 -24.46 7.22
N LEU A 229 9.40 -23.84 6.06
CA LEU A 229 8.05 -23.78 5.49
C LEU A 229 7.55 -25.16 5.09
N ASP A 230 8.47 -26.01 4.61
CA ASP A 230 8.23 -27.40 4.28
C ASP A 230 9.29 -28.27 4.98
N PRO A 231 9.00 -28.78 6.19
CA PRO A 231 9.94 -29.62 6.94
C PRO A 231 10.28 -30.95 6.27
N GLN A 232 9.44 -31.43 5.35
CA GLN A 232 9.70 -32.70 4.64
C GLN A 232 10.77 -32.50 3.56
N ASN A 233 10.68 -31.40 2.82
CA ASN A 233 11.64 -31.09 1.74
C ASN A 233 12.84 -30.24 2.19
N ASN A 234 12.72 -29.53 3.31
CA ASN A 234 13.78 -28.74 3.93
C ASN A 234 14.00 -29.14 5.41
N PRO A 235 14.40 -30.39 5.68
CA PRO A 235 14.60 -30.88 7.03
C PRO A 235 15.88 -30.30 7.66
N VAL A 236 15.98 -30.40 8.99
CA VAL A 236 17.19 -30.02 9.73
C VAL A 236 18.29 -31.06 9.52
N ARG A 237 19.46 -30.60 9.08
CA ARG A 237 20.61 -31.44 8.73
C ARG A 237 21.80 -31.22 9.66
N ILE A 238 22.68 -32.21 9.77
CA ILE A 238 23.88 -32.11 10.60
C ILE A 238 24.96 -31.19 9.98
N LYS A 239 24.91 -30.94 8.66
CA LYS A 239 25.85 -30.10 7.90
C LYS A 239 25.08 -29.25 6.86
N PRO A 240 25.66 -28.13 6.40
CA PRO A 240 25.03 -27.25 5.39
C PRO A 240 25.16 -27.81 3.97
N LEU A 241 24.68 -29.05 3.76
CA LEU A 241 24.72 -29.76 2.49
C LEU A 241 23.38 -30.47 2.25
N ALA A 242 22.87 -30.40 1.02
CA ALA A 242 21.56 -30.97 0.68
C ALA A 242 21.48 -32.50 0.87
N HIS A 243 22.62 -33.20 0.82
CA HIS A 243 22.72 -34.66 1.00
C HIS A 243 23.20 -35.07 2.41
N ALA A 244 23.38 -34.12 3.33
CA ALA A 244 23.81 -34.45 4.69
C ALA A 244 22.72 -35.19 5.47
N SER A 245 23.15 -36.05 6.41
CA SER A 245 22.26 -36.75 7.33
C SER A 245 21.36 -35.79 8.11
N LEU A 246 20.18 -36.29 8.49
CA LEU A 246 19.22 -35.55 9.28
C LEU A 246 19.62 -35.53 10.75
N VAL A 247 19.18 -34.48 11.45
CA VAL A 247 19.22 -34.44 12.91
C VAL A 247 18.15 -35.40 13.45
N THR A 248 18.52 -36.25 14.40
CA THR A 248 17.61 -37.21 15.06
C THR A 248 17.14 -36.75 16.44
N SER A 249 17.81 -35.77 17.05
CA SER A 249 17.39 -35.19 18.33
C SER A 249 16.00 -34.57 18.22
N ALA A 250 15.14 -34.84 19.21
CA ALA A 250 13.86 -34.15 19.31
C ALA A 250 14.07 -32.66 19.65
N TYR A 251 13.25 -31.79 19.05
CA TYR A 251 13.27 -30.35 19.30
C TYR A 251 11.90 -29.73 19.04
N THR A 252 11.65 -28.59 19.68
CA THR A 252 10.42 -27.80 19.56
C THR A 252 10.70 -26.46 18.87
N PHE A 253 11.84 -25.84 19.16
CA PHE A 253 12.22 -24.54 18.61
C PHE A 253 13.58 -24.60 17.94
N LEU A 254 13.74 -23.80 16.88
CA LEU A 254 15.00 -23.60 16.19
C LEU A 254 15.41 -22.15 16.34
N LYS A 255 16.47 -21.90 17.10
CA LYS A 255 17.01 -20.55 17.32
C LYS A 255 18.19 -20.31 16.38
N PRO A 256 18.15 -19.30 15.49
CA PRO A 256 19.29 -18.94 14.65
C PRO A 256 20.56 -18.65 15.45
N VAL A 257 21.69 -19.20 15.00
CA VAL A 257 23.02 -18.93 15.61
C VAL A 257 24.08 -18.51 14.61
N GLN A 258 23.98 -18.91 13.34
CA GLN A 258 24.93 -18.53 12.30
C GLN A 258 24.28 -18.62 10.92
N VAL A 259 24.59 -17.71 10.01
CA VAL A 259 24.18 -17.79 8.60
C VAL A 259 25.43 -18.00 7.74
N ALA A 260 25.38 -18.98 6.83
CA ALA A 260 26.43 -19.30 5.89
C ALA A 260 25.82 -19.57 4.50
N HIS A 261 26.02 -18.64 3.56
CA HIS A 261 25.41 -18.67 2.22
C HIS A 261 23.89 -18.91 2.27
N GLN A 262 23.43 -20.07 1.78
CA GLN A 262 22.02 -20.46 1.72
C GLN A 262 21.53 -21.19 2.98
N TRP A 263 22.42 -21.40 3.96
CA TRP A 263 22.16 -22.21 5.14
C TRP A 263 22.20 -21.37 6.41
N ILE A 264 21.35 -21.72 7.36
CA ILE A 264 21.34 -21.14 8.70
C ILE A 264 21.53 -22.26 9.70
N LYS A 265 22.55 -22.12 10.54
CA LYS A 265 22.76 -22.96 11.70
C LYS A 265 21.80 -22.53 12.78
N VAL A 266 21.16 -23.50 13.40
CA VAL A 266 20.17 -23.32 14.44
C VAL A 266 20.55 -24.13 15.67
N ALA A 267 20.34 -23.56 16.86
CA ALA A 267 20.30 -24.31 18.10
C ALA A 267 18.93 -25.00 18.20
N LEU A 268 18.96 -26.28 18.53
CA LEU A 268 17.77 -27.12 18.70
C LEU A 268 17.36 -27.01 20.15
N LEU A 269 16.15 -26.49 20.43
CA LEU A 269 15.67 -26.30 21.79
C LEU A 269 14.44 -27.18 22.06
N ASP A 270 14.37 -27.80 23.24
CA ASP A 270 13.19 -28.54 23.70
C ASP A 270 12.07 -27.61 24.19
N ASP A 271 11.00 -28.20 24.73
CA ASP A 271 9.86 -27.50 25.34
C ASP A 271 10.25 -26.61 26.55
N LYS A 272 11.39 -26.90 27.18
CA LYS A 272 11.96 -26.17 28.32
C LYS A 272 13.07 -25.22 27.92
N LEU A 273 13.22 -24.94 26.61
CA LEU A 273 14.25 -24.09 26.02
C LEU A 273 15.69 -24.56 26.30
N LYS A 274 15.89 -25.84 26.62
CA LYS A 274 17.22 -26.43 26.78
C LYS A 274 17.76 -26.89 25.44
N SER A 275 19.06 -26.71 25.25
CA SER A 275 19.74 -27.09 24.01
C SER A 275 19.87 -28.61 23.88
N ALA A 276 19.22 -29.17 22.85
CA ALA A 276 19.31 -30.57 22.42
C ALA A 276 20.40 -30.79 21.35
N GLY A 277 21.03 -29.71 20.86
CA GLY A 277 22.11 -29.77 19.89
C GLY A 277 22.08 -28.61 18.89
N THR A 278 22.72 -28.80 17.74
CA THR A 278 22.66 -27.83 16.63
C THR A 278 22.36 -28.55 15.32
N GLY A 279 21.79 -27.82 14.37
CA GLY A 279 21.55 -28.30 13.02
C GLY A 279 21.60 -27.17 12.01
N TRP A 280 21.40 -27.50 10.75
CA TRP A 280 21.40 -26.59 9.62
C TRP A 280 20.11 -26.74 8.83
N ILE A 281 19.49 -25.63 8.48
CA ILE A 281 18.35 -25.58 7.55
C ILE A 281 18.69 -24.65 6.40
N MET A 282 18.14 -24.92 5.22
CA MET A 282 18.28 -24.00 4.09
C MET A 282 17.30 -22.84 4.30
N TRP A 283 17.77 -21.60 4.31
CA TRP A 283 16.90 -20.44 4.53
C TRP A 283 16.48 -19.76 3.24
N GLN A 284 17.26 -19.91 2.17
CA GLN A 284 16.94 -19.38 0.85
C GLN A 284 17.37 -20.35 -0.26
N LYS A 285 16.63 -20.33 -1.37
CA LYS A 285 17.00 -20.96 -2.63
C LYS A 285 16.32 -20.22 -3.77
N ASP A 286 17.04 -20.01 -4.87
CA ASP A 286 16.49 -19.38 -6.09
C ASP A 286 15.78 -18.03 -5.87
N GLY A 287 16.23 -17.25 -4.87
CA GLY A 287 15.66 -15.95 -4.52
C GLY A 287 14.39 -16.00 -3.66
N GLU A 288 14.01 -17.19 -3.17
CA GLU A 288 12.86 -17.42 -2.31
C GLU A 288 13.28 -17.78 -0.88
N LEU A 289 12.49 -17.34 0.10
CA LEU A 289 12.69 -17.67 1.51
C LEU A 289 12.05 -19.04 1.79
N LEU A 290 12.82 -19.98 2.31
CA LEU A 290 12.35 -21.35 2.61
C LEU A 290 11.96 -21.56 4.07
N ILE A 291 11.97 -20.49 4.86
CA ILE A 291 11.70 -20.51 6.29
C ILE A 291 10.67 -19.44 6.68
N ALA A 292 9.87 -19.76 7.68
CA ALA A 292 9.17 -18.78 8.49
C ALA A 292 10.06 -18.35 9.66
N TYR A 293 9.81 -17.15 10.20
CA TYR A 293 10.51 -16.62 11.36
C TYR A 293 9.53 -15.94 12.32
N SER A 294 9.88 -15.91 13.60
CA SER A 294 9.15 -15.18 14.63
C SER A 294 10.04 -14.14 15.27
N LEU A 295 9.57 -12.88 15.30
CA LEU A 295 10.29 -11.78 15.96
C LEU A 295 10.14 -11.82 17.49
N LEU A 296 9.02 -12.32 17.97
CA LEU A 296 8.66 -12.38 19.39
C LEU A 296 8.47 -13.84 19.80
N SER A 297 8.57 -14.13 21.11
CA SER A 297 8.30 -15.47 21.65
C SER A 297 6.83 -15.83 21.55
#